data_AF-A0A7W4UXC0-F1
#
_entry.id   AF-A0A7W4UXC0-F1
#
_cell.length_a   1.000
_cell.length_b   1.000
_cell.length_c   1.000
_cell.angle_alpha   90.00
_cell.angle_beta   90.00
_cell.angle_gamma   90.00
#
_symmetry.space_group_name_H-M   'P 1'
#
loop_
_entity.id
_entity.type
_entity.pdbx_description
1 polymer ?
#
loop_
_entity_poly.entity_id
_entity_poly.type
_entity_poly.pdbx_seq_one_letter_code
_entity_poly.pdbx_strand_id
1 'polypeptide(L)'
;MVRTTFAPLIRAAVGLSLSALIAAGMLLAGGLGPSTTTAAYHDDAYMNLSMTVVDKRTAVVTGRIEAQYGTIPTGTVTLVRGADTLATATLDAGAYRFELAVPMTWSGDVELEVVYGGDANHDASRSAVTVSLGA
;
A
#
# COMPACT_ATOMS: atom_id res chain seq x y z
N MET A 1 -12.61 -54.37 9.42
CA MET A 1 -13.27 -53.16 8.89
C MET A 1 -12.73 -51.96 9.64
N VAL A 2 -11.72 -51.30 9.07
CA VAL A 2 -11.04 -50.13 9.65
C VAL A 2 -11.76 -48.89 9.12
N ARG A 3 -12.23 -48.02 10.02
CA ARG A 3 -12.64 -46.66 9.66
C ARG A 3 -11.92 -45.70 10.59
N THR A 4 -10.73 -45.30 10.14
CA THR A 4 -9.85 -44.34 10.79
C THR A 4 -10.47 -42.95 10.62
N THR A 5 -10.87 -42.34 11.74
CA THR A 5 -11.37 -40.96 11.79
C THR A 5 -10.20 -40.01 11.55
N PHE A 6 -10.27 -39.19 10.49
CA PHE A 6 -9.30 -38.14 10.17
C PHE A 6 -9.51 -36.91 11.08
N ALA A 7 -8.46 -36.51 11.80
CA ALA A 7 -8.37 -35.24 12.52
C ALA A 7 -8.07 -34.08 11.53
N PRO A 8 -8.43 -32.83 11.85
CA PRO A 8 -8.30 -31.68 10.95
C PRO A 8 -6.85 -31.22 10.79
N LEU A 9 -6.42 -31.05 9.53
CA LEU A 9 -5.11 -30.48 9.19
C LEU A 9 -5.09 -28.98 9.51
N ILE A 10 -4.37 -28.61 10.56
CA ILE A 10 -3.87 -27.26 10.79
C ILE A 10 -2.86 -26.97 9.68
N ARG A 11 -3.20 -26.08 8.74
CA ARG A 11 -2.22 -25.49 7.84
C ARG A 11 -1.67 -24.21 8.47
N ALA A 12 -0.54 -24.36 9.16
CA ALA A 12 0.39 -23.26 9.34
C ALA A 12 0.93 -22.84 7.97
N ALA A 13 0.74 -21.58 7.59
CA ALA A 13 1.47 -20.96 6.51
C ALA A 13 2.04 -19.64 7.02
N VAL A 14 3.36 -19.64 7.10
CA VAL A 14 4.26 -18.52 7.36
C VAL A 14 4.03 -17.41 6.34
N GLY A 15 3.77 -16.20 6.81
CA GLY A 15 3.92 -14.95 6.07
C GLY A 15 4.81 -14.03 6.89
N LEU A 16 6.12 -14.09 6.62
CA LEU A 16 7.12 -13.17 7.15
C LEU A 16 6.90 -11.79 6.53
N SER A 17 6.67 -10.76 7.34
CA SER A 17 7.04 -9.39 6.96
C SER A 17 8.10 -8.90 7.94
N LEU A 18 9.30 -8.73 7.38
CA LEU A 18 10.51 -8.30 8.06
C LEU A 18 10.53 -6.77 8.01
N SER A 19 10.38 -6.06 9.14
CA SER A 19 10.66 -4.61 9.18
C SER A 19 11.14 -4.16 10.57
N ALA A 20 12.44 -3.82 10.61
CA ALA A 20 13.17 -3.02 11.58
C ALA A 20 13.55 -3.64 12.95
N LEU A 21 14.70 -4.31 12.96
CA LEU A 21 15.57 -4.47 14.12
C LEU A 21 16.68 -3.39 14.07
N ILE A 22 16.56 -2.29 14.84
CA ILE A 22 17.62 -1.32 15.18
C ILE A 22 17.19 -0.69 16.52
N ALA A 23 17.92 -0.61 17.63
CA ALA A 23 19.25 -1.04 18.04
C ALA A 23 19.25 -1.20 19.59
N ALA A 24 20.10 -2.09 20.09
CA ALA A 24 20.31 -2.36 21.51
C ALA A 24 21.04 -1.19 22.22
N GLY A 25 20.68 -0.92 23.48
CA GLY A 25 21.47 -0.03 24.33
C GLY A 25 20.82 0.29 25.68
N MET A 26 21.19 -0.49 26.70
CA MET A 26 21.38 -0.03 28.08
C MET A 26 20.13 0.35 28.91
N LEU A 27 19.73 -0.60 29.76
CA LEU A 27 19.10 -0.45 31.07
C LEU A 27 19.63 0.77 31.86
N LEU A 28 18.80 1.78 32.15
CA LEU A 28 18.88 2.64 33.34
C LEU A 28 17.50 3.27 33.65
N ALA A 29 17.14 3.22 34.94
CA ALA A 29 15.83 3.51 35.51
C ALA A 29 15.36 4.98 35.36
N GLY A 30 14.03 5.17 35.25
CA GLY A 30 13.38 6.44 35.56
C GLY A 30 12.12 6.75 34.75
N GLY A 31 10.95 6.40 35.30
CA GLY A 31 9.68 7.07 35.02
C GLY A 31 9.10 6.93 33.60
N LEU A 32 8.38 5.84 33.35
CA LEU A 32 7.38 5.77 32.28
C LEU A 32 6.16 5.07 32.89
N GLY A 33 5.00 5.73 32.87
CA GLY A 33 3.73 5.05 33.13
C GLY A 33 3.55 3.89 32.13
N PRO A 34 2.51 3.06 32.26
CA PRO A 34 2.26 2.04 31.24
C PRO A 34 2.09 2.74 29.88
N SER A 35 3.14 2.68 29.05
CA SER A 35 3.05 2.96 27.63
C SER A 35 2.34 1.76 27.03
N THR A 36 1.02 1.79 27.09
CA THR A 36 0.17 0.84 26.40
C THR A 36 0.27 1.15 24.91
N THR A 37 1.31 0.64 24.25
CA THR A 37 1.28 0.49 22.80
C THR A 37 0.35 -0.68 22.52
N THR A 38 -0.96 -0.42 22.52
CA THR A 38 -1.90 -1.31 21.85
C THR A 38 -1.49 -1.28 20.39
N ALA A 39 -0.79 -2.31 19.93
CA ALA A 39 -0.75 -2.61 18.50
C ALA A 39 -2.20 -2.92 18.12
N ALA A 40 -2.91 -1.88 17.68
CA ALA A 40 -4.19 -2.09 17.04
C ALA A 40 -3.91 -3.06 15.90
N TYR A 41 -4.76 -4.08 15.76
CA TYR A 41 -4.71 -4.89 14.55
C TYR A 41 -5.08 -3.94 13.41
N HIS A 42 -4.10 -3.62 12.58
CA HIS A 42 -4.33 -2.83 11.38
C HIS A 42 -4.82 -3.77 10.27
N ASP A 43 -5.74 -3.28 9.46
CA ASP A 43 -6.20 -3.99 8.27
C ASP A 43 -5.24 -3.73 7.10
N ASP A 44 -4.94 -4.77 6.34
CA ASP A 44 -4.13 -4.66 5.13
C ASP A 44 -4.92 -3.87 4.08
N ALA A 45 -4.35 -2.76 3.61
CA ALA A 45 -4.91 -2.00 2.50
C ALA A 45 -4.47 -2.62 1.16
N TYR A 46 -5.43 -3.10 0.38
CA TYR A 46 -5.21 -3.58 -0.99
C TYR A 46 -5.48 -2.48 -2.00
N MET A 47 -4.49 -2.21 -2.84
CA MET A 47 -4.55 -1.16 -3.86
C MET A 47 -4.79 -1.77 -5.22
N ASN A 48 -5.87 -1.38 -5.89
CA ASN A 48 -5.96 -1.54 -7.33
C ASN A 48 -5.52 -0.24 -8.01
N LEU A 49 -4.71 -0.38 -9.06
CA LEU A 49 -4.18 0.74 -9.82
C LEU A 49 -4.42 0.48 -11.30
N SER A 50 -5.03 1.45 -11.96
CA SER A 50 -5.21 1.44 -13.41
C SER A 50 -4.79 2.79 -13.97
N MET A 51 -4.15 2.78 -15.13
CA MET A 51 -3.81 3.98 -15.86
C MET A 51 -4.32 3.87 -17.29
N THR A 52 -4.90 4.97 -17.76
CA THR A 52 -5.32 5.14 -19.13
C THR A 52 -4.65 6.38 -19.68
N VAL A 53 -3.89 6.21 -20.76
CA VAL A 53 -3.35 7.34 -21.52
C VAL A 53 -4.50 7.94 -22.34
N VAL A 54 -4.86 9.20 -22.07
CA VAL A 54 -5.93 9.91 -22.76
C VAL A 54 -5.41 10.53 -24.04
N ASP A 55 -4.21 11.12 -23.99
CA ASP A 55 -3.49 11.71 -25.11
C ASP A 55 -1.98 11.51 -24.92
N LYS A 56 -1.14 11.86 -25.90
CA LYS A 56 0.34 11.77 -25.80
C LYS A 56 0.96 12.50 -24.60
N ARG A 57 0.21 13.39 -23.93
CA ARG A 57 0.69 14.19 -22.79
C ARG A 57 -0.20 14.12 -21.56
N THR A 58 -1.29 13.37 -21.60
CA THR A 58 -2.24 13.33 -20.49
C THR A 58 -2.58 11.88 -20.20
N ALA A 59 -2.36 11.46 -18.97
CA ALA A 59 -2.80 10.18 -18.47
C ALA A 59 -3.73 10.38 -17.28
N VAL A 60 -4.75 9.54 -17.22
CA VAL A 60 -5.64 9.43 -16.07
C VAL A 60 -5.24 8.18 -15.32
N VAL A 61 -4.85 8.36 -14.07
CA VAL A 61 -4.55 7.26 -13.15
C VAL A 61 -5.71 7.17 -12.17
N THR A 62 -6.30 6.00 -12.07
CA THR A 62 -7.40 5.74 -11.16
C THR A 62 -7.12 4.51 -10.36
N GLY A 63 -7.78 4.41 -9.23
CA GLY A 63 -7.73 3.21 -8.43
C GLY A 63 -8.61 3.33 -7.22
N ARG A 64 -8.53 2.27 -6.43
CA ARG A 64 -9.30 2.08 -5.24
C ARG A 64 -8.47 1.30 -4.25
N ILE A 65 -8.59 1.73 -3.02
CA ILE A 65 -8.07 1.07 -1.86
C ILE A 65 -9.22 0.31 -1.22
N GLU A 66 -9.04 -0.99 -1.11
CA GLU A 66 -9.99 -1.88 -0.46
C GLU A 66 -9.31 -2.48 0.77
N ALA A 67 -10.03 -2.56 1.87
CA ALA A 67 -9.54 -3.16 3.10
C ALA A 67 -10.17 -4.54 3.28
N GLN A 68 -9.47 -5.48 3.90
CA GLN A 68 -9.94 -6.85 4.07
C GLN A 68 -11.23 -6.94 4.89
N TYR A 69 -11.44 -6.00 5.84
CA TYR A 69 -12.52 -6.04 6.81
C TYR A 69 -13.63 -4.98 6.61
N GLY A 70 -13.78 -4.47 5.38
CA GLY A 70 -14.96 -3.69 4.99
C GLY A 70 -15.02 -2.26 5.54
N THR A 71 -13.97 -1.82 6.23
CA THR A 71 -13.71 -0.40 6.48
C THR A 71 -13.15 0.26 5.23
N ILE A 72 -13.44 1.54 5.04
CA ILE A 72 -12.98 2.29 3.86
C ILE A 72 -11.71 3.05 4.26
N PRO A 73 -10.58 2.81 3.59
CA PRO A 73 -9.34 3.56 3.82
C PRO A 73 -9.51 5.05 3.55
N THR A 74 -8.88 5.86 4.38
CA THR A 74 -8.99 7.32 4.38
C THR A 74 -7.63 7.99 4.29
N GLY A 75 -7.59 9.28 3.94
CA GLY A 75 -6.34 10.03 3.86
C GLY A 75 -5.89 10.25 2.43
N THR A 76 -4.59 10.17 2.18
CA THR A 76 -3.99 10.60 0.91
C THR A 76 -3.16 9.51 0.26
N VAL A 77 -3.22 9.48 -1.06
CA VAL A 77 -2.33 8.69 -1.93
C VAL A 77 -1.40 9.58 -2.70
N THR A 78 -0.19 9.09 -2.93
CA THR A 78 0.86 9.79 -3.67
C THR A 78 1.23 8.96 -4.88
N LEU A 79 1.18 9.57 -6.06
CA LEU A 79 1.71 8.99 -7.29
C LEU A 79 3.17 9.42 -7.43
N VAL A 80 4.05 8.44 -7.52
CA VAL A 80 5.49 8.64 -7.67
C VAL A 80 6.03 7.91 -8.89
N ARG A 81 7.19 8.36 -9.36
CA ARG A 81 8.05 7.64 -10.29
C ARG A 81 9.46 7.64 -9.72
N GLY A 82 9.94 6.49 -9.30
CA GLY A 82 11.23 6.41 -8.61
C GLY A 82 11.22 7.31 -7.37
N ALA A 83 12.08 8.33 -7.35
CA ALA A 83 12.15 9.30 -6.25
C ALA A 83 11.26 10.55 -6.46
N ASP A 84 10.70 10.74 -7.66
CA ASP A 84 9.95 11.94 -8.01
C ASP A 84 8.46 11.79 -7.67
N THR A 85 7.93 12.69 -6.84
CA THR A 85 6.49 12.80 -6.61
C THR A 85 5.83 13.52 -7.78
N LEU A 86 4.89 12.85 -8.42
CA LEU A 86 4.18 13.34 -9.60
C LEU A 86 2.87 14.02 -9.24
N ALA A 87 2.10 13.41 -8.34
CA ALA A 87 0.81 13.94 -7.91
C ALA A 87 0.42 13.41 -6.53
N THR A 88 -0.47 14.13 -5.85
CA THR A 88 -1.10 13.69 -4.60
C THR A 88 -2.62 13.83 -4.75
N ALA A 89 -3.37 12.91 -4.15
CA ALA A 89 -4.81 12.93 -4.16
C ALA A 89 -5.35 12.44 -2.82
N THR A 90 -6.45 13.06 -2.38
CA THR A 90 -7.20 12.59 -1.23
C THR A 90 -8.13 11.46 -1.66
N LEU A 91 -8.31 10.48 -0.79
CA LEU A 91 -9.25 9.39 -1.01
C LEU A 91 -10.69 9.87 -0.85
N ASP A 92 -11.52 9.50 -1.80
CA ASP A 92 -12.97 9.69 -1.74
C ASP A 92 -13.64 8.31 -1.72
N ALA A 93 -14.17 7.92 -0.56
CA ALA A 93 -14.71 6.58 -0.32
C ALA A 93 -13.75 5.43 -0.76
N GLY A 94 -12.46 5.60 -0.48
CA GLY A 94 -11.40 4.66 -0.84
C GLY A 94 -10.97 4.73 -2.30
N ALA A 95 -11.63 5.51 -3.15
CA ALA A 95 -11.22 5.73 -4.53
C ALA A 95 -10.28 6.93 -4.66
N TYR A 96 -9.40 6.88 -5.66
CA TYR A 96 -8.52 7.99 -6.02
C TYR A 96 -8.46 8.18 -7.54
N ARG A 97 -8.20 9.42 -7.94
CA ARG A 97 -7.99 9.82 -9.33
C ARG A 97 -6.89 10.86 -9.40
N PHE A 98 -5.95 10.65 -10.30
CA PHE A 98 -4.93 11.62 -10.67
C PHE A 98 -5.05 11.95 -12.15
N GLU A 99 -4.86 13.22 -12.47
CA GLU A 99 -4.61 13.66 -13.84
C GLU A 99 -3.14 14.02 -13.94
N LEU A 100 -2.42 13.23 -14.74
CA LEU A 100 -0.98 13.32 -14.88
C LEU A 100 -0.63 13.93 -16.24
N ALA A 101 0.05 15.07 -16.22
CA ALA A 101 0.72 15.60 -17.39
C ALA A 101 2.01 14.80 -17.62
N VAL A 102 2.06 14.05 -18.72
CA VAL A 102 3.21 13.24 -19.14
C VAL A 102 4.25 14.14 -19.82
N PRO A 103 5.42 14.37 -19.22
CA PRO A 103 6.53 15.11 -19.83
C PRO A 103 7.03 14.44 -21.12
N MET A 104 7.45 15.25 -22.09
CA MET A 104 8.01 14.75 -23.37
C MET A 104 9.37 14.05 -23.22
N THR A 105 10.00 14.19 -22.04
CA THR A 105 11.23 13.47 -21.70
C THR A 105 10.96 12.02 -21.32
N TRP A 106 9.69 11.65 -21.10
CA TRP A 106 9.31 10.28 -20.81
C TRP A 106 9.09 9.54 -22.12
N SER A 107 9.79 8.43 -22.31
CA SER A 107 9.65 7.56 -23.47
C SER A 107 9.85 6.10 -23.08
N GLY A 108 9.29 5.19 -23.87
CA GLY A 108 9.34 3.76 -23.61
C GLY A 108 8.48 3.35 -22.43
N ASP A 109 8.86 2.26 -21.78
CA ASP A 109 8.15 1.73 -20.62
C ASP A 109 8.47 2.53 -19.37
N VAL A 110 7.41 2.99 -18.72
CA VAL A 110 7.45 3.84 -17.54
C VAL A 110 6.79 3.11 -16.41
N GLU A 111 7.49 2.94 -15.30
CA GLU A 111 6.88 2.48 -14.06
C GLU A 111 6.38 3.66 -13.24
N LEU A 112 5.12 3.58 -12.81
CA LEU A 112 4.50 4.49 -11.87
C LEU A 112 4.08 3.71 -10.64
N GLU A 113 4.32 4.27 -9.46
CA GLU A 113 3.95 3.68 -8.18
C GLU A 113 2.95 4.60 -7.47
N VAL A 114 1.84 4.04 -6.99
CA VAL A 114 0.97 4.69 -6.02
C VAL A 114 1.36 4.22 -4.62
N VAL A 115 1.52 5.18 -3.72
CA VAL A 115 1.84 4.95 -2.32
C VAL A 115 0.75 5.53 -1.44
N TYR A 116 0.22 4.69 -0.56
CA TYR A 116 -0.67 5.06 0.53
C TYR A 116 0.08 4.94 1.85
N GLY A 117 0.07 6.01 2.64
CA GLY A 117 0.81 6.08 3.90
C GLY A 117 0.18 5.31 5.07
N GLY A 118 -1.00 4.72 4.88
CA GLY A 118 -1.79 4.15 5.97
C GLY A 118 -2.66 5.20 6.65
N ASP A 119 -3.59 4.72 7.49
CA ASP A 119 -4.35 5.55 8.42
C ASP A 119 -4.42 4.88 9.80
N ALA A 120 -5.27 5.37 10.70
CA ALA A 120 -5.38 4.83 12.06
C ALA A 120 -5.86 3.36 12.13
N ASN A 121 -6.48 2.84 11.07
CA ASN A 121 -7.06 1.49 11.01
C ASN A 121 -6.47 0.63 9.89
N HIS A 122 -5.78 1.23 8.92
CA HIS A 122 -5.27 0.55 7.75
C HIS A 122 -3.77 0.74 7.60
N ASP A 123 -3.06 -0.34 7.28
CA ASP A 123 -1.63 -0.28 7.05
C ASP A 123 -1.26 0.43 5.75
N ALA A 124 -0.04 0.94 5.70
CA ALA A 124 0.53 1.55 4.50
C ALA A 124 0.65 0.50 3.38
N SER A 125 0.39 0.91 2.15
CA SER A 125 0.40 0.00 1.00
C SER A 125 0.79 0.70 -0.28
N ARG A 126 1.28 -0.07 -1.25
CA ARG A 126 1.85 0.42 -2.51
C ARG A 126 1.44 -0.47 -3.68
N SER A 127 1.30 0.12 -4.86
CA SER A 127 1.04 -0.62 -6.10
C SER A 127 1.69 0.06 -7.28
N ALA A 128 2.20 -0.73 -8.22
CA ALA A 128 2.92 -0.24 -9.38
C ALA A 128 2.22 -0.65 -10.69
N VAL A 129 2.28 0.23 -11.68
CA VAL A 129 1.80 -0.03 -13.04
C VAL A 129 2.86 0.41 -14.05
N THR A 130 3.14 -0.44 -15.02
CA THR A 130 4.00 -0.10 -16.15
C THR A 130 3.15 0.43 -17.29
N VAL A 131 3.53 1.58 -17.84
CA VAL A 131 2.86 2.20 -18.98
C VAL A 131 3.84 2.44 -20.11
N SER A 132 3.51 1.94 -21.29
CA SER A 132 4.28 2.17 -22.51
C SER A 132 3.89 3.52 -23.13
N LEU A 133 4.79 4.49 -23.03
CA LEU A 133 4.70 5.73 -23.77
C LEU A 133 5.44 5.53 -25.09
N GLY A 134 4.69 5.49 -26.20
CA GLY A 134 5.26 5.29 -27.53
C GLY A 134 6.44 6.23 -27.78
N ALA A 135 7.47 5.70 -28.46
CA ALA A 135 8.70 6.43 -28.81
C ALA A 135 8.44 7.60 -29.78
#